data_AF-G1QBZ8-F1
#
_entry.id   AF-G1QBZ8-F1
#
_cell.length_a   1.000
_cell.length_b   1.000
_cell.length_c   1.000
_cell.angle_alpha   90.00
_cell.angle_beta   90.00
_cell.angle_gamma   90.00
#
_symmetry.space_group_name_H-M   'P 1'
#
loop_
_entity.id
_entity.type
_entity.pdbx_description
1 polymer ?
#
loop_
_entity_poly.entity_id
_entity_poly.type
_entity_poly.pdbx_seq_one_letter_code
_entity_poly.pdbx_strand_id
1 'polypeptide(L)'
;CSRCWTKMLANGCFDIFTAEEDHPFCVKLLELCKAETSKSKDVQKLRSSITVFCGMAQFPGGVRRKVLLQLRPAAHPRGFPEIRKTTASQVYEMLLTYSGVVGADVLDEVMAVLSDTAWDLELLLVRGHRNRLCDLLGVPRPQLVPKPFPGV
;
A
#
# COMPACT_ATOMS: atom_id res chain seq x y z
N CYS A 1 9.20 12.26 11.16
CA CYS A 1 9.95 11.21 11.89
C CYS A 1 9.25 9.87 11.69
N SER A 2 9.48 9.22 10.53
CA SER A 2 8.77 7.98 10.15
C SER A 2 9.09 6.80 11.06
N ARG A 3 10.33 6.72 11.57
CA ARG A 3 10.77 5.71 12.53
C ARG A 3 10.00 5.73 13.86
N CYS A 4 9.60 6.91 14.34
CA CYS A 4 8.82 7.00 15.57
C CYS A 4 7.41 6.46 15.36
N TRP A 5 6.84 6.74 14.19
CA TRP A 5 5.52 6.26 13.77
C TRP A 5 5.45 4.74 13.67
N THR A 6 6.43 4.11 13.03
CA THR A 6 6.51 2.64 12.95
C THR A 6 6.62 2.01 14.34
N LYS A 7 7.38 2.63 15.25
CA LYS A 7 7.49 2.16 16.64
C LYS A 7 6.19 2.31 17.42
N MET A 8 5.45 3.40 17.23
CA MET A 8 4.16 3.58 17.90
C MET A 8 3.09 2.62 17.37
N LEU A 9 3.11 2.30 16.07
CA LEU A 9 2.25 1.27 15.48
C LEU A 9 2.60 -0.14 15.98
N ALA A 10 3.89 -0.49 16.02
CA ALA A 10 4.36 -1.82 16.42
C ALA A 10 4.28 -2.11 17.93
N ASN A 11 4.28 -1.08 18.79
CA ASN A 11 4.25 -1.24 20.25
C ASN A 11 2.83 -1.30 20.85
N GLY A 12 1.79 -1.49 20.04
CA GLY A 12 0.40 -1.60 20.54
C GLY A 12 -0.15 -0.29 21.13
N CYS A 13 0.49 0.86 20.91
CA CYS A 13 0.00 2.15 21.41
C CYS A 13 -1.38 2.53 20.85
N PHE A 14 -1.82 1.85 19.79
CA PHE A 14 -3.11 2.06 19.15
C PHE A 14 -4.05 0.85 19.26
N ASP A 15 -3.75 -0.13 20.12
CA ASP A 15 -4.63 -1.31 20.33
C ASP A 15 -6.01 -0.91 20.84
N ILE A 16 -6.12 0.22 21.52
CA ILE A 16 -7.41 0.80 21.95
C ILE A 16 -8.29 1.14 20.72
N PHE A 17 -7.67 1.47 19.59
CA PHE A 17 -8.36 1.82 18.34
C PHE A 17 -8.48 0.65 17.35
N THR A 18 -7.97 -0.54 17.68
CA THR A 18 -8.17 -1.76 16.88
C THR A 18 -9.46 -2.48 17.29
N ALA A 19 -10.10 -2.09 18.39
CA ALA A 19 -11.38 -2.63 18.85
C ALA A 19 -12.61 -2.02 18.15
N GLU A 20 -12.49 -0.80 17.60
CA GLU A 20 -13.57 -0.10 16.88
C GLU A 20 -13.30 -0.04 15.38
N GLU A 21 -14.27 -0.48 14.58
CA GLU A 21 -14.22 -0.36 13.13
C GLU A 21 -14.30 1.10 12.69
N ASP A 22 -13.47 1.49 11.71
CA ASP A 22 -13.48 2.83 11.10
C ASP A 22 -13.37 4.01 12.08
N HIS A 23 -12.61 3.83 13.17
CA HIS A 23 -12.41 4.88 14.17
C HIS A 23 -11.95 6.21 13.51
N PRO A 24 -12.57 7.37 13.86
CA PRO A 24 -12.34 8.66 13.20
C PRO A 24 -10.86 9.08 13.14
N PHE A 25 -10.08 8.71 14.15
CA PHE A 25 -8.62 8.93 14.17
C PHE A 25 -7.91 8.19 13.03
N CYS A 26 -8.22 6.91 12.81
CA CYS A 26 -7.58 6.07 11.80
C CYS A 26 -7.94 6.53 10.38
N VAL A 27 -9.18 6.96 10.17
CA VAL A 27 -9.64 7.53 8.91
C VAL A 27 -8.92 8.86 8.63
N LYS A 28 -8.87 9.77 9.61
CA LYS A 28 -8.23 11.08 9.46
C LYS A 28 -6.71 10.97 9.27
N LEU A 29 -6.08 10.02 9.96
CA LEU A 29 -4.68 9.69 9.78
C LEU A 29 -4.40 9.25 8.34
N LEU A 30 -5.23 8.36 7.79
CA LEU A 30 -5.08 7.88 6.42
C LEU A 30 -5.18 9.03 5.41
N GLU A 31 -6.12 9.95 5.63
CA GLU A 31 -6.28 11.15 4.80
C GLU A 31 -5.06 12.06 4.84
N LEU A 32 -4.48 12.30 6.02
CA LEU A 32 -3.27 13.10 6.18
C LEU A 32 -2.06 12.45 5.49
N CYS A 33 -1.84 11.15 5.69
CA CYS A 33 -0.78 10.41 5.01
C CYS A 33 -0.95 10.42 3.48
N LYS A 34 -2.20 10.31 3.00
CA LYS A 34 -2.51 10.42 1.57
C LYS A 34 -2.23 11.81 1.02
N ALA A 35 -2.67 12.87 1.71
CA ALA A 35 -2.43 14.25 1.30
C ALA A 35 -0.92 14.53 1.18
N GLU A 36 -0.15 14.02 2.14
CA GLU A 36 1.29 14.24 2.25
C GLU A 36 2.11 13.45 1.20
N THR A 37 1.62 12.29 0.76
CA THR A 37 2.29 11.44 -0.25
C THR A 37 1.89 11.77 -1.69
N SER A 38 0.67 12.24 -1.92
CA SER A 38 0.09 12.44 -3.26
C SER A 38 0.89 13.34 -4.21
N LYS A 39 1.67 14.29 -3.67
CA LYS A 39 2.46 15.25 -4.45
C LYS A 39 3.97 15.11 -4.24
N SER A 40 4.41 14.16 -3.42
CA SER A 40 5.82 14.03 -3.08
C SER A 40 6.59 13.24 -4.15
N LYS A 41 7.78 13.72 -4.51
CA LYS A 41 8.77 13.01 -5.34
C LYS A 41 9.93 12.46 -4.51
N ASP A 42 9.92 12.69 -3.20
CA ASP A 42 10.97 12.28 -2.29
C ASP A 42 10.87 10.77 -2.01
N VAL A 43 11.85 10.02 -2.49
CA VAL A 43 11.96 8.56 -2.34
C VAL A 43 11.93 8.13 -0.87
N GLN A 44 12.59 8.87 0.02
CA GLN A 44 12.63 8.54 1.45
C GLN A 44 11.27 8.75 2.12
N LYS A 45 10.58 9.82 1.71
CA LYS A 45 9.22 10.11 2.16
C LYS A 45 8.24 9.05 1.69
N LEU A 46 8.33 8.65 0.41
CA LEU A 46 7.51 7.58 -0.15
C LEU A 46 7.73 6.24 0.57
N ARG A 47 9.00 5.82 0.78
CA ARG A 47 9.35 4.61 1.55
C ARG A 47 8.76 4.64 2.95
N SER A 48 8.94 5.76 3.64
CA SER A 48 8.42 5.96 4.99
C SER A 48 6.89 5.83 5.06
N SER A 49 6.18 6.38 4.08
CA SER A 49 4.73 6.32 4.04
C SER A 49 4.20 4.93 3.72
N ILE A 50 4.90 4.15 2.88
CA ILE A 50 4.56 2.74 2.64
C ILE A 50 4.59 1.96 3.95
N THR A 51 5.60 2.16 4.78
CA THR A 51 5.70 1.51 6.09
C THR A 51 4.56 1.90 7.02
N VAL A 52 4.19 3.19 7.03
CA VAL A 52 3.03 3.66 7.81
C VAL A 52 1.74 3.02 7.31
N PHE A 53 1.50 2.99 5.99
CA PHE A 53 0.32 2.34 5.43
C PHE A 53 0.28 0.85 5.77
N CYS A 54 1.39 0.13 5.66
CA CYS A 54 1.45 -1.29 6.04
C CYS A 54 1.10 -1.51 7.52
N GLY A 55 1.62 -0.66 8.42
CA GLY A 55 1.27 -0.74 9.85
C GLY A 55 -0.19 -0.37 10.14
N MET A 56 -0.85 0.43 9.29
CA MET A 56 -2.28 0.73 9.43
C MET A 56 -3.18 -0.45 9.05
N ALA A 57 -2.64 -1.53 8.48
CA ALA A 57 -3.42 -2.75 8.20
C ALA A 57 -3.94 -3.45 9.47
N GLN A 58 -3.36 -3.14 10.64
CA GLN A 58 -3.84 -3.65 11.92
C GLN A 58 -5.27 -3.20 12.26
N PHE A 59 -5.66 -1.99 11.85
CA PHE A 59 -7.00 -1.44 12.14
C PHE A 59 -8.08 -2.16 11.31
N PRO A 60 -9.15 -2.69 11.92
CA PRO A 60 -10.23 -3.36 11.19
C PRO A 60 -11.15 -2.39 10.42
N GLY A 61 -12.05 -2.93 9.60
CA GLY A 61 -13.06 -2.16 8.87
C GLY A 61 -12.58 -1.52 7.55
N GLY A 62 -13.21 -0.42 7.16
CA GLY A 62 -12.95 0.29 5.90
C GLY A 62 -11.53 0.84 5.77
N VAL A 63 -10.82 1.07 6.89
CA VAL A 63 -9.41 1.49 6.91
C VAL A 63 -8.52 0.48 6.19
N ARG A 64 -8.68 -0.83 6.39
CA ARG A 64 -7.87 -1.87 5.68
C ARG A 64 -8.02 -1.76 4.17
N ARG A 65 -9.27 -1.70 3.71
CA ARG A 65 -9.57 -1.59 2.28
C ARG A 65 -8.98 -0.30 1.72
N LYS A 66 -9.10 0.82 2.44
CA LYS A 66 -8.53 2.10 2.02
C LYS A 66 -6.99 2.09 2.04
N VAL A 67 -6.34 1.39 2.96
CA VAL A 67 -4.88 1.18 3.01
C VAL A 67 -4.42 0.40 1.78
N LEU A 68 -5.05 -0.73 1.45
CA LEU A 68 -4.75 -1.50 0.24
C LEU A 68 -4.93 -0.65 -1.02
N LEU A 69 -5.98 0.17 -1.06
CA LEU A 69 -6.21 1.15 -2.13
C LEU A 69 -5.12 2.25 -2.18
N GLN A 70 -4.52 2.63 -1.06
CA GLN A 70 -3.40 3.58 -0.99
C GLN A 70 -2.03 2.95 -1.26
N LEU A 71 -1.91 1.62 -1.28
CA LEU A 71 -0.68 0.91 -1.64
C LEU A 71 -0.55 0.65 -3.16
N ARG A 72 -1.63 0.89 -3.93
CA ARG A 72 -1.61 0.94 -5.41
C ARG A 72 -0.56 1.88 -6.05
N PRO A 73 -0.13 3.01 -5.45
CA PRO A 73 0.90 3.90 -5.99
C PRO A 73 2.27 3.23 -6.15
N ALA A 74 2.56 2.17 -5.39
CA ALA A 74 3.75 1.33 -5.60
C ALA A 74 3.78 0.63 -6.96
N ALA A 75 2.68 0.67 -7.70
CA ALA A 75 2.57 0.09 -9.01
C ALA A 75 2.13 1.12 -10.07
N HIS A 76 2.30 2.40 -9.73
CA HIS A 76 2.06 3.53 -10.63
C HIS A 76 3.24 3.74 -11.60
N PRO A 77 2.99 4.18 -12.85
CA PRO A 77 4.02 4.41 -13.86
C PRO A 77 5.16 5.37 -13.48
N ARG A 78 4.94 6.23 -12.48
CA ARG A 78 5.91 7.21 -12.00
C ARG A 78 6.76 6.70 -10.83
N GLY A 79 6.53 5.47 -10.35
CA GLY A 79 7.28 4.90 -9.23
C GLY A 79 8.65 4.43 -9.68
N PHE A 80 9.71 4.90 -9.01
CA PHE A 80 11.06 4.37 -9.18
C PHE A 80 11.07 2.85 -8.93
N PRO A 81 11.83 2.05 -9.70
CA PRO A 81 11.96 0.60 -9.51
C PRO A 81 12.15 0.17 -8.05
N GLU A 82 13.02 0.87 -7.36
CA GLU A 82 13.35 0.69 -5.94
C GLU A 82 12.14 0.83 -5.00
N ILE A 83 11.23 1.76 -5.28
CA ILE A 83 10.02 1.97 -4.48
C ILE A 83 9.06 0.80 -4.64
N ARG A 84 8.93 0.27 -5.87
CA ARG A 84 8.03 -0.84 -6.15
C ARG A 84 8.47 -2.09 -5.41
N LYS A 85 9.75 -2.44 -5.51
CA LYS A 85 10.37 -3.55 -4.80
C LYS A 85 10.23 -3.41 -3.28
N THR A 86 10.56 -2.24 -2.74
CA THR A 86 10.40 -1.97 -1.29
C THR A 86 8.94 -2.17 -0.85
N THR A 87 7.98 -1.74 -1.66
CA THR A 87 6.58 -1.89 -1.31
C THR A 87 6.13 -3.34 -1.36
N ALA A 88 6.52 -4.09 -2.39
CA ALA A 88 6.18 -5.51 -2.48
C ALA A 88 6.70 -6.29 -1.25
N SER A 89 7.94 -6.03 -0.83
CA SER A 89 8.51 -6.62 0.37
C SER A 89 7.74 -6.24 1.64
N GLN A 90 7.39 -4.96 1.82
CA GLN A 90 6.65 -4.53 3.02
C GLN A 90 5.21 -5.03 3.04
N VAL A 91 4.56 -5.14 1.88
CA VAL A 91 3.22 -5.72 1.78
C VAL A 91 3.25 -7.22 2.07
N TYR A 92 4.29 -7.92 1.60
CA TYR A 92 4.50 -9.34 1.93
C TYR A 92 4.65 -9.55 3.44
N GLU A 93 5.52 -8.76 4.11
CA GLU A 93 5.69 -8.81 5.57
C GLU A 93 4.39 -8.44 6.33
N MET A 94 3.66 -7.44 5.85
CA MET A 94 2.37 -7.05 6.40
C MET A 94 1.35 -8.19 6.31
N LEU A 95 1.28 -8.90 5.19
CA LEU A 95 0.35 -10.02 5.02
C LEU A 95 0.72 -11.23 5.87
N LEU A 96 2.01 -11.47 6.12
CA LEU A 96 2.46 -12.46 7.10
C LEU A 96 2.04 -12.09 8.53
N THR A 97 2.11 -10.80 8.86
CA THR A 97 1.79 -10.29 10.21
C THR A 97 0.27 -10.19 10.43
N TYR A 98 -0.47 -9.80 9.40
CA TYR A 98 -1.91 -9.54 9.44
C TYR A 98 -2.64 -10.37 8.37
N SER A 99 -2.60 -11.69 8.50
CA SER A 99 -3.18 -12.64 7.53
C SER A 99 -4.70 -12.45 7.29
N GLY A 100 -5.43 -11.86 8.25
CA GLY A 100 -6.84 -11.51 8.12
C GLY A 100 -7.16 -10.26 7.29
N VAL A 101 -6.17 -9.67 6.61
CA VAL A 101 -6.35 -8.51 5.72
C VAL A 101 -6.87 -8.92 4.34
N VAL A 102 -6.56 -10.14 3.90
CA VAL A 102 -6.91 -10.70 2.58
C VAL A 102 -7.64 -12.03 2.79
N GLY A 103 -8.50 -12.42 1.85
CA GLY A 103 -9.17 -13.72 1.90
C GLY A 103 -8.16 -14.87 1.93
N ALA A 104 -8.40 -15.88 2.77
CA ALA A 104 -7.52 -17.04 2.89
C ALA A 104 -7.40 -17.84 1.58
N ASP A 105 -8.43 -17.77 0.73
CA ASP A 105 -8.50 -18.38 -0.59
C ASP A 105 -7.55 -17.75 -1.62
N VAL A 106 -7.20 -16.47 -1.44
CA VAL A 106 -6.31 -15.73 -2.36
C VAL A 106 -4.98 -15.35 -1.75
N LEU A 107 -4.77 -15.58 -0.44
CA LEU A 107 -3.55 -15.20 0.28
C LEU A 107 -2.30 -15.83 -0.34
N ASP A 108 -2.30 -17.14 -0.59
CA ASP A 108 -1.14 -17.85 -1.17
C ASP A 108 -0.79 -17.30 -2.57
N GLU A 109 -1.80 -17.01 -3.38
CA GLU A 109 -1.61 -16.44 -4.71
C GLU A 109 -1.06 -15.01 -4.63
N VAL A 110 -1.58 -14.18 -3.72
CA VAL A 110 -1.07 -12.82 -3.48
C VAL A 110 0.39 -12.86 -3.05
N MET A 111 0.74 -13.78 -2.14
CA MET A 111 2.10 -13.94 -1.63
C MET A 111 3.06 -14.38 -2.74
N ALA A 112 2.66 -15.34 -3.58
CA ALA A 112 3.44 -15.77 -4.74
C ALA A 112 3.66 -14.62 -5.75
N VAL A 113 2.61 -13.85 -6.06
CA VAL A 113 2.75 -12.69 -6.97
C VAL A 113 3.70 -11.64 -6.38
N LEU A 114 3.67 -11.41 -5.06
CA LEU A 114 4.57 -10.46 -4.39
C LEU A 114 6.03 -10.94 -4.39
N SER A 115 6.29 -12.23 -4.17
CA SER A 115 7.64 -12.81 -4.13
C SER A 115 8.25 -13.06 -5.50
N ASP A 116 7.46 -13.58 -6.44
CA ASP A 116 7.98 -14.12 -7.71
C ASP A 116 8.11 -13.03 -8.78
N THR A 117 7.46 -11.89 -8.57
CA THR A 117 7.55 -10.75 -9.50
C THR A 117 8.81 -9.94 -9.21
N ALA A 118 9.66 -9.77 -10.22
CA ALA A 118 10.79 -8.84 -10.17
C ALA A 118 10.29 -7.38 -10.32
N TRP A 119 9.87 -6.77 -9.21
CA TRP A 119 9.25 -5.43 -9.17
C TRP A 119 10.17 -4.27 -9.59
N ASP A 120 11.48 -4.51 -9.61
CA ASP A 120 12.52 -3.61 -10.09
C ASP A 120 12.67 -3.58 -11.62
N LEU A 121 12.03 -4.51 -12.34
CA LEU A 121 11.98 -4.48 -13.81
C LEU A 121 11.09 -3.36 -14.34
N GLU A 122 11.21 -3.07 -15.64
CA GLU A 122 10.43 -2.04 -16.31
C GLU A 122 8.92 -2.16 -16.06
N LEU A 123 8.26 -1.01 -15.98
CA LEU A 123 6.83 -0.93 -15.67
C LEU A 123 5.98 -1.81 -16.60
N LEU A 124 6.33 -1.90 -17.88
CA LEU A 124 5.59 -2.67 -18.87
C LEU A 124 5.56 -4.17 -18.51
N LEU A 125 6.66 -4.70 -17.97
CA LEU A 125 6.80 -6.11 -17.58
C LEU A 125 6.04 -6.42 -16.29
N VAL A 126 6.06 -5.49 -15.33
CA VAL A 126 5.38 -5.66 -14.04
C VAL A 126 3.90 -5.28 -14.06
N ARG A 127 3.41 -4.65 -15.15
CA ARG A 127 2.03 -4.18 -15.28
C ARG A 127 0.99 -5.30 -15.18
N GLY A 128 1.28 -6.45 -15.79
CA GLY A 128 0.40 -7.63 -15.76
C GLY A 128 0.24 -8.16 -14.34
N HIS A 129 1.37 -8.44 -13.69
CA HIS A 129 1.48 -8.90 -12.31
C HIS A 129 0.81 -7.94 -11.32
N ARG A 130 1.01 -6.64 -11.49
CA ARG A 130 0.29 -5.61 -10.73
C ARG A 130 -1.23 -5.72 -10.88
N ASN A 131 -1.72 -5.81 -12.11
CA ASN A 131 -3.16 -5.83 -12.35
C ASN A 131 -3.76 -7.08 -11.70
N ARG A 132 -3.07 -8.22 -11.80
CA ARG A 132 -3.43 -9.44 -11.09
C ARG A 132 -3.47 -9.24 -9.58
N LEU A 133 -2.43 -8.64 -9.00
CA LEU A 133 -2.39 -8.30 -7.58
C LEU A 133 -3.55 -7.38 -7.17
N CYS A 134 -3.92 -6.40 -8.00
CA CYS A 134 -5.07 -5.53 -7.74
C CYS A 134 -6.39 -6.32 -7.74
N ASP A 135 -6.55 -7.26 -8.67
CA ASP A 135 -7.75 -8.11 -8.75
C ASP A 135 -7.87 -9.02 -7.52
N LEU A 136 -6.76 -9.66 -7.11
CA LEU A 136 -6.72 -10.51 -5.92
C LEU A 136 -7.01 -9.74 -4.63
N LEU A 137 -6.53 -8.51 -4.53
CA LEU A 137 -6.80 -7.61 -3.41
C LEU A 137 -8.20 -6.96 -3.47
N GLY A 138 -8.98 -7.22 -4.53
CA GLY A 138 -10.30 -6.61 -4.73
C GLY A 138 -10.26 -5.08 -4.85
N VAL A 139 -9.14 -4.53 -5.34
CA VAL A 139 -8.94 -3.09 -5.51
C VAL A 139 -9.01 -2.68 -6.98
N PRO A 140 -9.61 -1.53 -7.33
CA PRO A 140 -9.66 -1.06 -8.71
C PRO A 140 -8.26 -0.92 -9.31
N ARG A 141 -8.09 -1.48 -10.50
CA ARG A 141 -6.85 -1.40 -11.29
C ARG A 141 -6.47 0.06 -11.56
N PRO A 142 -5.16 0.41 -11.52
CA PRO A 142 -4.71 1.74 -11.91
C PRO A 142 -5.01 2.02 -13.39
N GLN A 143 -5.91 2.96 -13.66
CA GLN A 143 -6.15 3.47 -15.01
C GLN A 143 -5.04 4.45 -15.40
N LEU A 144 -4.47 4.27 -16.59
CA LEU A 144 -3.61 5.28 -17.20
C LEU A 144 -4.51 6.43 -17.62
N VAL A 145 -4.55 7.50 -16.84
CA VAL A 145 -5.19 8.74 -17.30
C VAL A 145 -4.31 9.28 -18.43
N PRO A 146 -4.80 9.36 -19.68
CA PRO A 146 -4.06 10.03 -20.74
C PRO A 146 -3.76 11.44 -20.27
N LYS A 147 -2.51 11.89 -20.43
CA LYS A 147 -2.17 13.29 -20.21
C LYS A 147 -3.06 14.09 -21.17
N PRO A 148 -3.85 15.08 -20.72
CA PRO A 148 -4.51 15.98 -21.65
C PRO A 148 -3.44 16.54 -22.57
N PHE A 149 -3.60 16.38 -23.88
CA PHE A 149 -2.77 17.08 -24.84
C PHE A 149 -2.83 18.57 -24.48
N PRO A 150 -1.68 19.27 -24.30
CA PRO A 150 -1.71 20.71 -24.29
C PRO A 150 -2.28 21.13 -25.64
N GLY A 151 -3.50 21.68 -25.62
CA GLY A 151 -4.16 22.17 -26.82
C GLY A 151 -3.28 23.19 -27.52
N VAL A 152 -3.26 23.05 -28.84
CA VAL A 152 -2.78 24.01 -29.84
C VAL A 152 -3.46 25.37 -29.64
#